data_AF-A0A433XZS6-F1
#
_entry.id   AF-A0A433XZS6-F1
#
_cell.length_a   1.000
_cell.length_b   1.000
_cell.length_c   1.000
_cell.angle_alpha   90.00
_cell.angle_beta   90.00
_cell.angle_gamma   90.00
#
_symmetry.space_group_name_H-M   'P 1'
#
loop_
_entity.id
_entity.type
_entity.pdbx_description
1 polymer ?
#
loop_
_entity_poly.entity_id
_entity_poly.type
_entity_poly.pdbx_seq_one_letter_code
_entity_poly.pdbx_strand_id
1 'polypeptide(L)'
;MRSFFKDYGIYLAWLVSLVATAGSLYLSEILHYEPCKLCWFQRIFMYPQVFLLGMAAFRNDRVIIRYVLPLSFIGGTISLYHYAEQKLPALAKLTPCRTGVPCNIDYLNWWGFVTIPFLALVAFIMIIALLLAANKRVSDVIDEA
;
A
#
# COMPACT_ATOMS: atom_id res chain seq x y z
N MET A 1 9.61 -22.82 8.30
CA MET A 1 9.49 -21.37 8.00
C MET A 1 8.64 -21.05 6.76
N ARG A 2 8.82 -21.74 5.62
CA ARG A 2 8.02 -21.48 4.39
C ARG A 2 6.52 -21.78 4.51
N SER A 3 6.07 -22.75 5.31
CA SER A 3 4.62 -23.05 5.43
C SER A 3 3.86 -21.95 6.19
N PHE A 4 4.43 -21.38 7.26
CA PHE A 4 3.77 -20.33 8.04
C PHE A 4 3.33 -19.13 7.18
N PHE A 5 4.20 -18.65 6.28
CA PHE A 5 3.84 -17.55 5.37
C PHE A 5 2.84 -17.96 4.28
N LYS A 6 2.78 -19.24 3.90
CA LYS A 6 1.77 -19.77 2.95
C LYS A 6 0.38 -19.90 3.60
N ASP A 7 0.37 -20.28 4.88
CA ASP A 7 -0.86 -20.52 5.66
C ASP A 7 -1.46 -19.21 6.17
N TYR A 8 -0.61 -18.30 6.69
CA TYR A 8 -1.02 -17.02 7.28
C TYR A 8 -0.78 -15.79 6.38
N GLY A 9 -0.42 -15.97 5.11
CA GLY A 9 -0.06 -14.85 4.21
C GLY A 9 -1.15 -13.79 4.06
N ILE A 10 -2.43 -14.20 4.01
CA ILE A 10 -3.58 -13.27 3.93
C ILE A 10 -3.76 -12.50 5.24
N TYR A 11 -3.60 -13.17 6.40
CA TYR A 11 -3.65 -12.52 7.72
C TYR A 11 -2.53 -11.50 7.90
N LEU A 12 -1.31 -11.83 7.48
CA LEU A 12 -0.18 -10.90 7.53
C LEU A 12 -0.40 -9.71 6.60
N ALA A 13 -0.93 -9.94 5.39
CA ALA A 13 -1.25 -8.87 4.45
C ALA A 13 -2.34 -7.94 5.01
N TRP A 14 -3.34 -8.50 5.70
CA TRP A 14 -4.36 -7.72 6.41
C TRP A 14 -3.77 -6.88 7.55
N LEU A 15 -2.86 -7.45 8.34
CA LEU A 15 -2.19 -6.71 9.42
C LEU A 15 -1.39 -5.52 8.84
N VAL A 16 -0.67 -5.74 7.75
CA VAL A 16 0.07 -4.67 7.05
C VAL A 16 -0.86 -3.57 6.55
N SER A 17 -1.98 -3.91 5.90
CA SER A 17 -2.93 -2.91 5.40
C SER A 17 -3.61 -2.13 6.53
N LEU A 18 -3.86 -2.78 7.67
CA LEU A 18 -4.43 -2.15 8.86
C LEU A 18 -3.45 -1.16 9.48
N VAL A 19 -2.18 -1.55 9.67
CA VAL A 19 -1.14 -0.65 10.19
C VAL A 19 -0.90 0.53 9.25
N ALA A 20 -0.85 0.28 7.93
CA ALA A 20 -0.67 1.33 6.95
C ALA A 20 -1.84 2.34 6.92
N THR A 21 -3.08 1.84 7.06
CA THR A 21 -4.28 2.68 7.15
C THR A 21 -4.32 3.47 8.46
N ALA A 22 -4.07 2.81 9.59
CA ALA A 22 -4.01 3.48 10.89
C ALA A 22 -2.93 4.57 10.92
N GLY A 23 -1.74 4.28 10.38
CA GLY A 23 -0.67 5.26 10.23
C GLY A 23 -1.11 6.46 9.36
N SER A 24 -1.75 6.19 8.20
CA SER A 24 -2.29 7.25 7.33
C SER A 24 -3.31 8.14 8.04
N LEU A 25 -4.22 7.58 8.84
CA LEU A 25 -5.19 8.35 9.63
C LEU A 25 -4.51 9.12 10.76
N TYR A 26 -3.54 8.52 11.46
CA TYR A 26 -2.83 9.17 12.56
C TYR A 26 -2.11 10.45 12.10
N LEU A 27 -1.44 10.38 10.94
CA LEU A 27 -0.80 11.55 10.33
C LEU A 27 -1.80 12.65 9.98
N SER A 28 -3.02 12.28 9.58
CA SER A 28 -4.07 13.22 9.18
C SER A 28 -4.70 13.92 10.39
N GLU A 29 -5.11 13.15 11.40
CA GLU A 29 -5.98 13.67 12.46
C GLU A 29 -5.25 14.08 13.74
N ILE A 30 -4.08 13.51 14.02
CA ILE A 30 -3.31 13.87 15.22
C ILE A 30 -2.22 14.89 14.86
N LEU A 31 -1.53 14.67 13.74
CA LEU A 31 -0.44 15.55 13.29
C LEU A 31 -0.91 16.65 12.33
N HIS A 32 -2.20 16.66 11.96
CA HIS A 32 -2.82 17.64 11.07
C HIS A 32 -2.07 17.85 9.74
N TYR A 33 -1.48 16.78 9.21
CA TYR A 33 -0.87 16.81 7.88
C TYR A 33 -1.95 16.68 6.81
N GLU A 34 -2.20 17.79 6.12
CA GLU A 34 -3.17 17.83 5.01
C GLU A 34 -2.70 16.93 3.84
N PRO A 35 -3.54 15.96 3.42
CA PRO A 35 -3.16 15.04 2.35
C PRO A 35 -3.14 15.73 0.99
N CYS A 36 -2.08 15.50 0.24
CA CYS A 36 -1.98 15.91 -1.15
C CYS A 36 -2.92 15.09 -2.06
N LYS A 37 -3.19 15.55 -3.29
CA LYS A 37 -4.05 14.80 -4.24
C LYS A 37 -3.53 13.40 -4.55
N LEU A 38 -2.20 13.24 -4.73
CA LEU A 38 -1.57 11.94 -4.95
C LEU A 38 -1.70 11.02 -3.73
N CYS A 39 -1.55 11.58 -2.54
CA CYS A 39 -1.73 10.91 -1.26
C CYS A 39 -3.17 10.39 -1.13
N TRP A 40 -4.15 11.19 -1.58
CA TRP A 40 -5.55 10.82 -1.58
C TRP A 40 -5.83 9.66 -2.53
N PHE A 41 -5.23 9.65 -3.73
CA PHE A 41 -5.29 8.49 -4.62
C PHE A 41 -4.71 7.24 -3.95
N GLN A 42 -3.56 7.33 -3.28
CA GLN A 42 -2.99 6.19 -2.52
C GLN A 42 -3.97 5.67 -1.45
N ARG A 43 -4.67 6.56 -0.73
CA ARG A 43 -5.69 6.19 0.26
C ARG A 43 -6.88 5.43 -0.36
N ILE A 44 -7.36 5.85 -1.55
CA ILE A 44 -8.43 5.12 -2.26
C ILE A 44 -8.02 3.67 -2.55
N PHE A 45 -6.77 3.43 -2.93
CA PHE A 45 -6.29 2.08 -3.22
C PHE A 45 -5.99 1.28 -1.95
N MET A 46 -5.66 1.93 -0.83
CA MET A 46 -5.25 1.26 0.40
C MET A 46 -6.42 0.92 1.34
N TYR A 47 -7.36 1.84 1.57
CA TYR A 47 -8.41 1.66 2.58
C TYR A 47 -9.35 0.47 2.28
N PRO A 48 -9.80 0.25 1.03
CA PRO A 48 -10.62 -0.91 0.70
C PRO A 48 -9.90 -2.24 0.96
N GLN A 49 -8.57 -2.28 0.89
CA GLN A 49 -7.80 -3.50 1.11
C GLN A 49 -7.91 -4.01 2.55
N VAL A 50 -8.10 -3.13 3.53
CA VAL A 50 -8.32 -3.53 4.93
C VAL A 50 -9.59 -4.37 5.04
N PHE A 51 -10.67 -3.93 4.39
CA PHE A 51 -11.95 -4.64 4.40
C PHE A 51 -11.89 -5.92 3.56
N LEU A 52 -11.32 -5.85 2.36
CA LEU A 52 -11.20 -7.01 1.47
C LEU A 52 -10.35 -8.11 2.11
N LEU A 53 -9.12 -7.78 2.54
CA LEU A 53 -8.22 -8.75 3.17
C LEU A 53 -8.75 -9.23 4.53
N GLY A 54 -9.44 -8.36 5.28
CA GLY A 54 -10.09 -8.75 6.53
C GLY A 54 -11.17 -9.80 6.31
N MET A 55 -12.10 -9.57 5.39
CA MET A 55 -13.14 -10.54 5.05
C MET A 55 -12.57 -11.86 4.54
N ALA A 56 -11.55 -11.80 3.68
CA ALA A 56 -10.90 -13.00 3.17
C ALA A 56 -10.12 -13.77 4.24
N ALA A 57 -9.52 -13.07 5.21
CA ALA A 57 -8.89 -13.71 6.35
C ALA A 57 -9.93 -14.48 7.19
N PHE A 58 -11.09 -13.88 7.49
CA PHE A 58 -12.16 -14.54 8.25
C PHE A 58 -12.84 -15.70 7.51
N ARG A 59 -13.05 -15.57 6.20
CA ARG A 59 -13.68 -16.62 5.37
C ARG A 59 -12.70 -17.63 4.80
N ASN A 60 -11.39 -17.43 5.01
CA ASN A 60 -10.31 -18.19 4.38
C ASN A 60 -10.44 -18.27 2.84
N ASP A 61 -11.03 -17.24 2.24
CA ASP A 61 -11.31 -17.18 0.79
C ASP A 61 -10.08 -16.64 0.04
N ARG A 62 -9.43 -17.53 -0.70
CA ARG A 62 -8.21 -17.22 -1.44
C ARG A 62 -8.47 -16.67 -2.84
N VAL A 63 -9.72 -16.68 -3.32
CA VAL A 63 -10.09 -16.11 -4.63
C VAL A 63 -9.86 -14.60 -4.64
N ILE A 64 -9.92 -13.94 -3.47
CA ILE A 64 -9.74 -12.49 -3.35
C ILE A 64 -8.35 -12.02 -3.81
N ILE A 65 -7.33 -12.88 -3.75
CA ILE A 65 -5.96 -12.54 -4.13
C ILE A 65 -5.93 -12.02 -5.57
N ARG A 66 -6.75 -12.59 -6.47
CA ARG A 66 -6.81 -12.19 -7.88
C ARG A 66 -7.28 -10.75 -8.08
N TYR A 67 -8.08 -10.21 -7.16
CA TYR A 67 -8.60 -8.84 -7.22
C TYR A 67 -7.73 -7.84 -6.44
N VAL A 68 -7.19 -8.24 -5.29
CA VAL A 68 -6.38 -7.34 -4.43
C VAL A 68 -4.99 -7.10 -5.02
N LEU A 69 -4.45 -8.06 -5.76
CA LEU A 69 -3.12 -7.96 -6.37
C LEU A 69 -3.00 -6.84 -7.42
N PRO A 70 -3.88 -6.73 -8.44
CA PRO A 70 -3.83 -5.60 -9.38
C PRO A 70 -4.13 -4.26 -8.69
N LEU A 71 -5.02 -4.25 -7.69
CA LEU A 71 -5.32 -3.04 -6.92
C LEU A 71 -4.09 -2.52 -6.17
N SER A 72 -3.33 -3.43 -5.54
CA SER A 72 -2.08 -3.10 -4.82
C SER A 72 -0.99 -2.65 -5.78
N PHE A 73 -0.93 -3.21 -6.99
CA PHE A 73 0.05 -2.83 -8.00
C PHE A 73 -0.19 -1.39 -8.51
N ILE A 74 -1.45 -1.02 -8.75
CA ILE A 74 -1.82 0.36 -9.15
C ILE A 74 -1.47 1.35 -8.02
N GLY A 75 -1.86 1.05 -6.78
CA GLY A 75 -1.51 1.88 -5.62
C GLY A 75 0.01 2.02 -5.41
N GLY A 76 0.76 0.93 -5.62
CA GLY A 76 2.22 0.92 -5.57
C GLY A 76 2.85 1.80 -6.65
N THR A 77 2.33 1.77 -7.87
CA THR A 77 2.82 2.60 -8.99
C THR A 77 2.61 4.10 -8.71
N ILE A 78 1.45 4.46 -8.17
CA ILE A 78 1.16 5.85 -7.76
C ILE A 78 2.09 6.30 -6.63
N SER A 79 2.40 5.39 -5.68
CA SER A 79 3.32 5.67 -4.58
C SER A 79 4.75 5.88 -5.07
N LEU A 80 5.19 5.07 -6.04
CA LEU A 80 6.49 5.23 -6.70
C LEU A 80 6.60 6.55 -7.44
N TYR A 81 5.55 6.92 -8.19
CA TYR A 81 5.50 8.22 -8.89
C TYR A 81 5.58 9.38 -7.91
N HIS A 82 4.81 9.34 -6.83
CA HIS A 82 4.80 10.39 -5.82
C HIS A 82 6.16 10.52 -5.11
N TYR A 83 6.80 9.38 -4.79
CA TYR A 83 8.15 9.38 -4.23
C TYR A 83 9.19 9.97 -5.20
N ALA A 84 9.09 9.64 -6.49
CA ALA A 84 9.95 10.21 -7.52
C ALA A 84 9.76 11.73 -7.67
N GLU A 85 8.53 12.24 -7.58
CA GLU A 85 8.23 13.67 -7.63
C GLU A 85 8.86 14.45 -6.46
N GLN A 86 8.88 13.86 -5.26
CA GLN A 86 9.54 14.46 -4.08
C GLN A 86 11.07 14.51 -4.20
N LYS A 87 11.68 13.50 -4.84
CA LYS A 87 13.16 13.42 -4.97
C LYS A 87 13.70 14.11 -6.22
N LEU A 88 12.89 14.24 -7.27
CA LEU A 88 13.30 14.84 -8.55
C LEU A 88 12.68 16.23 -8.70
N PRO A 89 13.41 17.32 -8.37
CA PRO A 89 12.91 18.69 -8.49
C PRO A 89 12.58 19.10 -9.94
N ALA A 90 13.06 18.35 -10.94
CA ALA A 90 12.71 18.54 -12.34
C ALA A 90 11.25 18.14 -12.64
N LEU A 91 10.72 17.12 -11.97
CA LEU A 91 9.31 16.70 -12.12
C LEU A 91 8.36 17.66 -11.38
N ALA A 92 8.78 18.20 -10.22
CA ALA A 92 8.02 19.17 -9.45
C ALA A 92 7.78 20.52 -10.17
N LYS A 93 8.53 20.80 -11.24
CA LYS A 93 8.35 21.97 -12.12
C LYS A 93 7.39 21.71 -13.29
N LEU A 94 7.13 20.45 -13.64
CA LEU A 94 6.30 20.05 -14.78
C LEU A 94 4.80 19.93 -14.43
N THR A 95 4.40 20.17 -13.18
CA THR A 95 3.00 20.20 -12.72
C THR A 95 2.50 21.65 -12.52
N PRO A 96 2.07 22.34 -13.61
CA PRO A 96 1.69 23.76 -13.60
C PRO A 96 0.37 24.06 -12.86
N CYS A 97 -0.46 23.05 -12.57
CA CYS A 97 -1.75 23.23 -11.90
C CYS A 97 -1.71 22.81 -10.42
N ARG A 98 -1.29 23.72 -9.53
CA ARG A 98 -1.32 23.51 -8.07
C ARG A 98 -2.61 24.04 -7.47
N THR A 99 -3.61 23.17 -7.28
CA THR A 99 -4.77 23.48 -6.43
C THR A 99 -4.72 22.61 -5.18
N GLY A 100 -4.58 23.25 -4.01
CA GLY A 100 -4.39 22.60 -2.70
C GLY A 100 -2.93 22.53 -2.24
N VAL A 101 -2.65 21.68 -1.24
CA VAL A 101 -1.33 21.49 -0.63
C VAL A 101 -0.33 20.88 -1.61
N PRO A 102 0.91 21.39 -1.71
CA PRO A 102 1.91 20.85 -2.63
C PRO A 102 2.30 19.41 -2.25
N CYS A 103 2.28 18.49 -3.22
CA CYS A 103 2.78 17.12 -3.06
C CYS A 103 4.29 17.04 -2.76
N ASN A 104 5.02 18.15 -2.95
CA ASN A 104 6.46 18.25 -2.72
C ASN A 104 6.84 18.65 -1.29
N ILE A 105 5.85 18.80 -0.38
CA ILE A 105 6.17 19.08 1.03
C ILE A 105 6.47 17.75 1.73
N ASP A 106 7.72 17.62 2.18
CA ASP A 106 8.15 16.49 3.02
C ASP A 106 7.89 16.80 4.51
N TYR A 107 6.70 16.45 4.99
CA TYR A 107 6.33 16.60 6.41
C TYR A 107 7.11 15.67 7.35
N LEU A 108 7.47 14.48 6.85
CA LEU A 108 8.27 13.48 7.56
C LEU A 108 9.55 13.29 6.76
N ASN A 109 10.66 13.78 7.29
CA ASN A 109 11.98 13.60 6.69
C ASN A 109 12.97 13.09 7.73
N TRP A 110 12.62 11.96 8.35
CA TRP A 110 13.34 11.46 9.53
C TRP A 110 14.80 11.10 9.22
N TRP A 111 15.13 10.80 7.95
CA TRP A 111 16.43 10.33 7.47
C TRP A 111 16.83 10.89 6.08
N GLY A 112 16.16 11.93 5.57
CA GLY A 112 16.39 12.41 4.20
C GLY A 112 15.82 11.51 3.09
N PHE A 113 15.30 10.32 3.44
CA PHE A 113 14.80 9.30 2.50
C PHE A 113 13.41 8.73 2.87
N VAL A 114 13.11 8.61 4.17
CA VAL A 114 11.84 8.06 4.67
C VAL A 114 10.78 9.15 4.64
N THR A 115 10.02 9.19 3.54
CA THR A 115 8.85 10.06 3.36
C THR A 115 7.55 9.25 3.44
N ILE A 116 6.41 9.95 3.56
CA ILE A 116 5.08 9.33 3.59
C ILE A 116 4.83 8.41 2.37
N PRO A 117 5.09 8.83 1.11
CA PRO A 117 4.90 7.94 -0.04
C PRO A 117 5.86 6.75 -0.07
N PHE A 118 7.05 6.87 0.53
CA PHE A 118 7.95 5.73 0.68
C PHE A 118 7.36 4.66 1.61
N LEU A 119 6.79 5.06 2.74
CA LEU A 119 6.12 4.13 3.66
C LEU A 119 4.92 3.45 2.99
N ALA A 120 4.13 4.18 2.21
CA ALA A 120 3.03 3.62 1.43
C ALA A 120 3.53 2.62 0.37
N LEU A 121 4.61 2.94 -0.33
CA LEU A 121 5.24 2.05 -1.31
C LEU A 121 5.70 0.73 -0.66
N VAL A 122 6.37 0.80 0.50
CA VAL A 122 6.81 -0.39 1.24
C VAL A 122 5.61 -1.22 1.68
N ALA A 123 4.52 -0.60 2.15
CA ALA A 123 3.29 -1.31 2.50
C ALA A 123 2.69 -2.06 1.30
N PHE A 124 2.54 -1.41 0.14
CA PHE A 124 2.03 -2.07 -1.07
C PHE A 124 2.92 -3.21 -1.55
N ILE A 125 4.24 -3.05 -1.51
CA ILE A 125 5.20 -4.11 -1.87
C ILE A 125 5.07 -5.31 -0.92
N MET A 126 4.97 -5.06 0.40
CA MET A 126 4.78 -6.12 1.38
C MET A 126 3.47 -6.88 1.15
N ILE A 127 2.37 -6.17 0.88
CA ILE A 127 1.07 -6.79 0.56
C ILE A 127 1.19 -7.66 -0.70
N ILE A 128 1.79 -7.16 -1.77
CA ILE A 128 1.99 -7.92 -3.01
C ILE A 128 2.83 -9.18 -2.76
N ALA A 129 3.95 -9.05 -2.04
CA ALA A 129 4.84 -10.18 -1.75
C ALA A 129 4.13 -11.27 -0.92
N LEU A 130 3.35 -10.87 0.09
CA LEU A 130 2.56 -11.79 0.93
C LEU A 130 1.45 -12.48 0.14
N LEU A 131 0.75 -11.74 -0.74
CA LEU A 131 -0.29 -12.30 -1.60
C LEU A 131 0.28 -13.28 -2.63
N LEU A 132 1.43 -12.98 -3.24
CA LEU A 132 2.11 -13.89 -4.16
C LEU A 132 2.57 -15.18 -3.45
N ALA A 133 3.10 -15.06 -2.23
CA ALA A 133 3.47 -16.21 -1.42
C ALA A 133 2.26 -17.09 -1.06
N ALA A 134 1.12 -16.46 -0.73
CA ALA A 134 -0.14 -17.15 -0.45
C ALA A 134 -0.77 -17.81 -1.69
N ASN A 135 -0.62 -17.20 -2.88
CA ASN A 135 -1.18 -17.68 -4.14
C ASN A 135 -0.48 -18.96 -4.64
N LYS A 136 0.85 -19.07 -4.50
CA LYS A 136 1.59 -20.28 -4.90
C LYS A 136 1.07 -21.54 -4.21
N ARG A 137 0.66 -21.44 -2.94
CA ARG A 137 0.02 -22.57 -2.21
C ARG A 137 -1.30 -22.99 -2.83
N VAL A 138 -2.10 -22.05 -3.33
CA VAL A 138 -3.39 -22.37 -3.97
C VAL A 138 -3.17 -23.16 -5.24
N SER A 139 -2.21 -22.73 -6.06
CA SER A 139 -1.80 -23.45 -7.26
C SER A 139 -1.26 -24.84 -6.91
N ASP A 140 -0.35 -24.94 -5.94
CA ASP A 140 0.20 -26.23 -5.48
C ASP A 140 -0.91 -27.21 -5.03
N VAL A 141 -1.93 -26.74 -4.29
CA VAL A 141 -3.05 -27.58 -3.81
C VAL A 141 -4.02 -28.00 -4.92
N ILE A 142 -4.23 -27.16 -5.94
CA ILE A 142 -5.09 -27.50 -7.08
C ILE A 142 -4.40 -28.52 -7.99
N ASP A 143 -3.09 -28.42 -8.18
CA ASP A 143 -2.32 -29.34 -9.01
C ASP A 143 -2.11 -30.72 -8.34
N GLU A 144 -2.27 -30.81 -7.02
CA GLU A 144 -2.19 -32.05 -6.22
C GLU A 144 -3.54 -32.77 -6.03
N ALA A 145 -4.67 -32.16 -6.42
CA ALA A 145 -6.04 -32.68 -6.22
C ALA A 145 -6.66 -33.25 -7.50
#